data_AF-A0A519K600-F1
#
_entry.id   AF-A0A519K600-F1
#
_cell.length_a   1.000
_cell.length_b   1.000
_cell.length_c   1.000
_cell.angle_alpha   90.00
_cell.angle_beta   90.00
_cell.angle_gamma   90.00
#
_symmetry.space_group_name_H-M   'P 1'
#
loop_
_entity.id
_entity.type
_entity.pdbx_description
1 polymer ?
#
loop_
_entity_poly.entity_id
_entity_poly.type
_entity_poly.pdbx_seq_one_letter_code
_entity_poly.pdbx_strand_id
1 'polypeptide(L)'
;VTTNPSLMAKEGISGKEAIIQHYRDICDIVDGDISAEVLSTTYEEMIAEGDILAAIHPNIVVKIPMIKDGIKALKYFSDKGIKTNCTLIFSAGQALLAAKAGATYVSPFLGRLDDISTDSLNLIEEIRLIFDNYMYETEILAASVRNSMHIINCAKIGADVVTCPIQPILSLLKHPLTDSGLEQFIKDSQKLQ
;
A
#
# COMPACT_ATOMS: atom_id res chain seq x y z
N VAL A 1 0.09 -4.63 6.12
CA VAL A 1 -0.51 -5.46 5.03
C VAL A 1 -1.57 -4.63 4.30
N THR A 2 -1.72 -4.77 2.98
CA THR A 2 -2.81 -4.09 2.26
C THR A 2 -3.72 -5.13 1.61
N THR A 3 -5.02 -5.08 1.89
CA THR A 3 -6.00 -5.91 1.19
C THR A 3 -6.74 -5.09 0.13
N ASN A 4 -7.52 -5.78 -0.69
CA ASN A 4 -8.52 -5.21 -1.58
C ASN A 4 -9.58 -6.28 -1.90
N PRO A 5 -10.74 -5.91 -2.47
CA PRO A 5 -11.80 -6.86 -2.75
C PRO A 5 -11.38 -8.00 -3.68
N SER A 6 -10.47 -7.75 -4.63
CA SER A 6 -9.97 -8.78 -5.55
C SER A 6 -9.08 -9.82 -4.86
N LEU A 7 -8.33 -9.44 -3.82
CA LEU A 7 -7.54 -10.38 -3.02
C LEU A 7 -8.45 -11.26 -2.16
N MET A 8 -9.46 -10.66 -1.51
CA MET A 8 -10.43 -11.42 -0.71
C MET A 8 -11.22 -12.42 -1.56
N ALA A 9 -11.65 -12.00 -2.76
CA ALA A 9 -12.38 -12.88 -3.67
C ALA A 9 -11.54 -14.08 -4.12
N LYS A 10 -10.22 -13.92 -4.30
CA LYS A 10 -9.31 -15.02 -4.63
C LYS A 10 -9.20 -16.06 -3.52
N GLU A 11 -9.28 -15.62 -2.26
CA GLU A 11 -9.28 -16.50 -1.09
C GLU A 11 -10.68 -17.05 -0.76
N GLY A 12 -11.70 -16.75 -1.57
CA GLY A 12 -13.07 -17.23 -1.36
C GLY A 12 -13.81 -16.56 -0.20
N ILE A 13 -13.30 -15.43 0.31
CA ILE A 13 -13.86 -14.71 1.45
C ILE A 13 -15.04 -13.87 0.97
N SER A 14 -16.22 -14.10 1.53
CA SER A 14 -17.44 -13.39 1.18
C SER A 14 -18.38 -13.28 2.38
N GLY A 15 -19.19 -12.21 2.41
CA GLY A 15 -20.07 -11.91 3.53
C GLY A 15 -19.38 -11.09 4.62
N LYS A 16 -20.18 -10.28 5.33
CA LYS A 16 -19.68 -9.26 6.27
C LYS A 16 -18.89 -9.89 7.42
N GLU A 17 -19.38 -10.98 7.98
CA GLU A 17 -18.79 -11.68 9.11
C GLU A 17 -17.44 -12.30 8.73
N ALA A 18 -17.34 -12.93 7.56
CA ALA A 18 -16.09 -13.52 7.09
C ALA A 18 -15.04 -12.44 6.77
N ILE A 19 -15.45 -11.30 6.21
CA ILE A 19 -14.55 -10.16 5.96
C ILE A 19 -14.01 -9.61 7.28
N ILE A 20 -14.87 -9.39 8.27
CA ILE A 20 -14.45 -8.91 9.59
C ILE A 20 -13.51 -9.91 10.26
N GLN A 21 -13.84 -11.20 10.22
CA GLN A 21 -12.99 -12.24 10.82
C GLN A 21 -11.64 -12.30 10.13
N HIS A 22 -11.59 -12.22 8.80
CA HIS A 22 -10.35 -12.18 8.05
C HIS A 22 -9.45 -11.01 8.45
N TYR A 23 -10.01 -9.82 8.66
CA TYR A 23 -9.23 -8.68 9.15
C TYR A 23 -8.69 -8.92 10.58
N ARG A 24 -9.48 -9.54 11.47
CA ARG A 24 -9.01 -9.92 12.81
C ARG A 24 -7.86 -10.91 12.73
N ASP A 25 -7.99 -11.95 11.90
CA ASP A 25 -6.94 -12.95 11.73
C ASP A 25 -5.63 -12.31 11.23
N ILE A 26 -5.70 -11.32 10.33
CA ILE A 26 -4.52 -10.56 9.90
C ILE A 26 -3.96 -9.71 11.06
N CYS A 27 -4.82 -9.03 11.82
CA CYS A 27 -4.41 -8.22 12.98
C CYS A 27 -3.71 -9.07 14.05
N ASP A 28 -4.12 -10.32 14.25
CA ASP A 28 -3.51 -11.24 15.22
C ASP A 28 -2.10 -11.69 14.78
N ILE A 29 -1.78 -11.58 13.49
CA ILE A 29 -0.49 -12.01 12.91
C ILE A 29 0.45 -10.81 12.70
N VAL A 30 -0.09 -9.60 12.48
CA VAL A 30 0.66 -8.44 11.99
C VAL A 30 0.58 -7.28 12.99
N ASP A 31 1.72 -6.95 13.61
CA ASP A 31 1.88 -5.84 14.55
C ASP A 31 1.91 -4.43 13.90
N GLY A 32 1.45 -4.30 12.65
CA GLY A 32 1.51 -3.06 11.88
C GLY A 32 0.26 -2.78 11.06
N ASP A 33 0.27 -1.66 10.33
CA ASP A 33 -0.92 -1.14 9.66
C ASP A 33 -1.51 -2.10 8.62
N ILE A 34 -2.84 -2.25 8.67
CA ILE A 34 -3.63 -3.12 7.80
C ILE A 34 -4.66 -2.27 7.05
N SER A 35 -4.42 -2.05 5.75
CA SER A 35 -5.37 -1.29 4.92
C SER A 35 -6.59 -2.14 4.57
N ALA A 36 -7.77 -1.72 5.04
CA ALA A 36 -9.06 -2.35 4.82
C ALA A 36 -9.96 -1.47 3.95
N GLU A 37 -10.42 -1.97 2.80
CA GLU A 37 -11.11 -1.18 1.78
C GLU A 37 -12.63 -1.11 1.99
N VAL A 38 -13.19 0.10 1.91
CA VAL A 38 -14.63 0.30 1.79
C VAL A 38 -15.11 -0.08 0.39
N LEU A 39 -16.30 -0.66 0.28
CA LEU A 39 -16.91 -1.08 -0.98
C LEU A 39 -17.90 -0.04 -1.53
N SER A 40 -18.44 0.79 -0.63
CA SER A 40 -19.40 1.85 -0.95
C SER A 40 -18.78 3.03 -1.73
N THR A 41 -19.64 3.77 -2.45
CA THR A 41 -19.21 4.87 -3.34
C THR A 41 -19.86 6.23 -3.02
N THR A 42 -20.80 6.27 -2.09
CA THR A 42 -21.39 7.51 -1.58
C THR A 42 -20.76 7.90 -0.24
N TYR A 43 -20.77 9.18 0.09
CA TYR A 43 -20.14 9.69 1.32
C TYR A 43 -20.72 9.04 2.58
N GLU A 44 -22.06 9.01 2.70
CA GLU A 44 -22.77 8.51 3.89
C GLU A 44 -22.51 7.00 4.12
N GLU A 45 -22.48 6.22 3.05
CA GLU A 45 -22.19 4.79 3.12
C GLU A 45 -20.71 4.53 3.45
N MET A 46 -19.78 5.29 2.85
CA MET A 46 -18.34 5.15 3.11
C MET A 46 -17.98 5.44 4.56
N ILE A 47 -18.56 6.49 5.17
CA ILE A 47 -18.29 6.80 6.57
C ILE A 47 -18.85 5.72 7.51
N ALA A 48 -20.04 5.18 7.20
CA ALA A 48 -20.65 4.12 8.00
C ALA A 48 -19.86 2.81 7.91
N GLU A 49 -19.42 2.43 6.70
CA GLU A 49 -18.61 1.24 6.48
C GLU A 49 -17.21 1.39 7.10
N GLY A 50 -16.56 2.53 6.89
CA GLY A 50 -15.24 2.79 7.43
C GLY A 50 -15.21 2.89 8.96
N ASP A 51 -16.25 3.44 9.61
CA ASP A 51 -16.37 3.43 11.08
C ASP A 51 -16.47 1.97 11.62
N ILE A 52 -17.15 1.06 10.89
CA ILE A 52 -17.19 -0.37 11.25
C ILE A 52 -15.82 -1.01 11.10
N LEU A 53 -15.10 -0.74 10.01
CA LEU A 53 -13.76 -1.28 9.79
C LEU A 53 -12.75 -0.80 10.84
N ALA A 54 -12.73 0.51 11.12
CA ALA A 54 -11.85 1.11 12.10
C ALA A 54 -12.07 0.54 13.53
N ALA A 55 -13.30 0.12 13.84
CA ALA A 55 -13.63 -0.48 15.13
C ALA A 55 -13.10 -1.92 15.30
N ILE A 56 -12.59 -2.56 14.24
CA ILE A 56 -12.09 -3.95 14.32
C ILE A 56 -10.81 -4.03 15.16
N HIS A 57 -9.85 -3.14 14.93
CA HIS A 57 -8.54 -3.14 15.59
C HIS A 57 -7.82 -1.79 15.36
N PRO A 58 -7.01 -1.27 16.31
CA PRO A 58 -6.26 -0.01 16.15
C PRO A 58 -5.29 0.03 14.97
N ASN A 59 -4.85 -1.14 14.46
CA ASN A 59 -3.98 -1.22 13.28
C ASN A 59 -4.74 -1.08 11.95
N ILE A 60 -6.08 -1.01 11.97
CA ILE A 60 -6.85 -0.85 10.74
C ILE A 60 -6.69 0.57 10.20
N VAL A 61 -6.33 0.63 8.92
CA VAL A 61 -6.29 1.84 8.12
C VAL A 61 -7.44 1.77 7.12
N VAL A 62 -8.39 2.69 7.21
CA VAL A 62 -9.57 2.68 6.33
C VAL A 62 -9.15 3.13 4.94
N LYS A 63 -9.24 2.24 3.96
CA LYS A 63 -8.81 2.49 2.59
C LYS A 63 -9.98 3.01 1.76
N ILE A 64 -9.82 4.21 1.22
CA ILE A 64 -10.86 5.02 0.59
C ILE A 64 -10.47 5.31 -0.87
N PRO A 65 -11.34 5.10 -1.86
CA PRO A 65 -11.03 5.41 -3.25
C PRO A 65 -10.91 6.91 -3.52
N MET A 66 -10.03 7.29 -4.45
CA MET A 66 -9.90 8.65 -4.96
C MET A 66 -11.12 9.05 -5.82
N ILE A 67 -12.18 9.49 -5.15
CA ILE A 67 -13.40 10.08 -5.72
C ILE A 67 -13.86 11.26 -4.86
N LYS A 68 -14.76 12.10 -5.38
CA LYS A 68 -15.25 13.31 -4.68
C LYS A 68 -15.75 13.01 -3.26
N ASP A 69 -16.59 11.99 -3.12
CA ASP A 69 -17.12 11.60 -1.80
C ASP A 69 -16.08 10.89 -0.93
N GLY A 70 -15.09 10.24 -1.55
CA GLY A 70 -13.93 9.67 -0.87
C GLY A 70 -13.07 10.76 -0.22
N ILE A 71 -12.83 11.88 -0.91
CA ILE A 71 -12.12 13.04 -0.34
C ILE A 71 -12.85 13.59 0.90
N LYS A 72 -14.19 13.68 0.87
CA LYS A 72 -14.97 14.07 2.05
C LYS A 72 -14.83 13.04 3.18
N ALA A 73 -14.88 11.75 2.86
CA ALA A 73 -14.72 10.68 3.83
C ALA A 73 -13.32 10.70 4.48
N LEU A 74 -12.26 10.95 3.71
CA LEU A 74 -10.90 11.14 4.24
C LEU A 74 -10.88 12.23 5.31
N LYS A 75 -11.49 13.39 5.02
CA LYS A 75 -11.56 14.51 5.97
C LYS A 75 -12.33 14.13 7.24
N TYR A 76 -13.45 13.43 7.10
CA TYR A 76 -14.23 12.94 8.24
C TYR A 76 -13.42 12.01 9.15
N PHE A 77 -12.71 11.04 8.58
CA PHE A 77 -11.91 10.10 9.37
C PHE A 77 -10.68 10.76 9.98
N SER A 78 -10.03 11.66 9.25
CA SER A 78 -8.88 12.44 9.74
C SER A 78 -9.27 13.29 10.96
N ASP A 79 -10.43 13.97 10.94
CA ASP A 79 -10.94 14.75 12.07
C ASP A 79 -11.21 13.91 13.33
N LYS A 80 -11.43 12.61 13.15
CA LYS A 80 -11.60 11.63 14.23
C LYS A 80 -10.30 10.94 14.66
N GLY A 81 -9.18 11.24 14.02
CA GLY A 81 -7.90 10.55 14.25
C GLY A 81 -7.88 9.10 13.74
N ILE A 82 -8.78 8.74 12.82
CA ILE A 82 -8.81 7.40 12.21
C ILE A 82 -7.88 7.40 11.00
N LYS A 83 -6.91 6.48 10.98
CA LYS A 83 -5.96 6.34 9.88
C LYS A 83 -6.67 6.00 8.57
N THR A 84 -6.25 6.63 7.49
CA THR A 84 -6.82 6.39 6.15
C THR A 84 -5.77 6.17 5.07
N ASN A 85 -6.11 5.37 4.07
CA ASN A 85 -5.29 5.15 2.88
C ASN A 85 -6.09 5.48 1.62
N CYS A 86 -5.73 6.57 0.94
CA CYS A 86 -6.38 6.93 -0.31
C CYS A 86 -5.84 6.09 -1.48
N THR A 87 -6.69 5.25 -2.07
CA THR A 87 -6.32 4.32 -3.15
C THR A 87 -6.76 4.82 -4.53
N LEU A 88 -6.28 4.16 -5.60
CA LEU A 88 -6.56 4.52 -6.99
C LEU A 88 -6.03 5.92 -7.37
N ILE A 89 -4.83 6.26 -6.88
CA ILE A 89 -4.11 7.47 -7.28
C ILE A 89 -3.32 7.19 -8.56
N PHE A 90 -3.47 8.08 -9.55
CA PHE A 90 -2.82 8.00 -10.87
C PHE A 90 -2.23 9.36 -11.30
N SER A 91 -2.32 10.40 -10.47
CA SER A 91 -1.70 11.71 -10.74
C SER A 91 -1.29 12.43 -9.45
N ALA A 92 -0.30 13.32 -9.57
CA ALA A 92 0.17 14.12 -8.45
C ALA A 92 -0.92 15.04 -7.87
N GLY A 93 -1.81 15.56 -8.72
CA GLY A 93 -2.95 16.38 -8.29
C GLY A 93 -3.94 15.60 -7.41
N GLN A 94 -4.16 14.31 -7.72
CA GLN A 94 -4.96 13.43 -6.87
C GLN A 94 -4.28 13.21 -5.51
N ALA A 95 -2.98 12.90 -5.48
CA ALA A 95 -2.23 12.72 -4.24
C ALA A 95 -2.28 13.98 -3.36
N LEU A 96 -2.11 15.16 -3.97
CA LEU A 96 -2.21 16.45 -3.29
C LEU A 96 -3.59 16.65 -2.64
N LEU A 97 -4.69 16.34 -3.35
CA LEU A 97 -6.04 16.46 -2.78
C LEU A 97 -6.23 15.52 -1.57
N ALA A 98 -5.77 14.28 -1.66
CA ALA A 98 -5.86 13.32 -0.57
C ALA A 98 -5.03 13.76 0.65
N ALA A 99 -3.81 14.24 0.46
CA ALA A 99 -2.97 14.77 1.54
C ALA A 99 -3.63 15.98 2.21
N LYS A 100 -4.18 16.91 1.44
CA LYS A 100 -4.93 18.07 1.98
C LYS A 100 -6.19 17.68 2.74
N ALA A 101 -6.79 16.54 2.42
CA ALA A 101 -7.93 15.99 3.14
C ALA A 101 -7.51 15.27 4.44
N GLY A 102 -6.21 15.16 4.72
CA GLY A 102 -5.69 14.54 5.93
C GLY A 102 -5.53 13.02 5.84
N ALA A 103 -5.31 12.49 4.63
CA ALA A 103 -4.98 11.07 4.46
C ALA A 103 -3.69 10.70 5.20
N THR A 104 -3.67 9.52 5.84
CA THR A 104 -2.43 8.96 6.42
C THR A 104 -1.51 8.45 5.32
N TYR A 105 -2.09 7.72 4.34
CA TYR A 105 -1.39 7.20 3.18
C TYR A 105 -2.04 7.65 1.88
N VAL A 106 -1.24 7.82 0.84
CA VAL A 106 -1.70 7.83 -0.57
C VAL A 106 -1.10 6.65 -1.31
N SER A 107 -1.92 5.93 -2.08
CA SER A 107 -1.50 4.75 -2.84
C SER A 107 -1.54 5.00 -4.35
N PRO A 108 -0.44 5.53 -4.94
CA PRO A 108 -0.22 5.57 -6.40
C PRO A 108 -0.01 4.17 -7.00
N PHE A 109 -0.67 3.87 -8.12
CA PHE A 109 -0.69 2.52 -8.72
C PHE A 109 0.28 2.40 -9.90
N LEU A 110 1.53 2.04 -9.61
CA LEU A 110 2.60 2.05 -10.61
C LEU A 110 2.34 1.08 -11.78
N GLY A 111 2.15 -0.20 -11.49
CA GLY A 111 2.03 -1.21 -12.53
C GLY A 111 0.82 -1.02 -13.45
N ARG A 112 -0.21 -0.28 -13.02
CA ARG A 112 -1.34 0.05 -13.91
C ARG A 112 -1.01 1.21 -14.87
N LEU A 113 -0.12 2.12 -14.48
CA LEU A 113 0.42 3.15 -15.37
C LEU A 113 1.37 2.52 -16.40
N ASP A 114 2.23 1.60 -15.96
CA ASP A 114 3.13 0.88 -16.86
C ASP A 114 2.36 0.06 -17.91
N ASP A 115 1.24 -0.58 -17.51
CA ASP A 115 0.36 -1.34 -18.41
C ASP A 115 -0.21 -0.47 -19.56
N ILE A 116 -0.23 0.85 -19.40
CA ILE A 116 -0.68 1.82 -20.43
C ILE A 116 0.48 2.69 -20.95
N SER A 117 1.72 2.21 -20.83
CA SER A 117 2.94 2.87 -21.33
C SER A 117 3.19 4.26 -20.75
N THR A 118 2.76 4.50 -19.51
CA THR A 118 3.03 5.73 -18.76
C THR A 118 4.12 5.46 -17.74
N ASP A 119 5.12 6.35 -17.65
CA ASP A 119 6.20 6.23 -16.65
C ASP A 119 5.63 6.37 -15.23
N SER A 120 5.55 5.24 -14.54
CA SER A 120 5.01 5.18 -13.19
C SER A 120 5.94 5.73 -12.11
N LEU A 121 7.25 5.73 -12.35
CA LEU A 121 8.23 6.22 -11.38
C LEU A 121 8.25 7.73 -11.33
N ASN A 122 8.05 8.39 -12.49
CA ASN A 122 7.87 9.85 -12.54
C ASN A 122 6.73 10.33 -11.63
N LEU A 123 5.62 9.56 -11.51
CA LEU A 123 4.54 9.91 -10.59
C LEU A 123 5.01 9.91 -9.12
N ILE A 124 5.85 8.94 -8.71
CA ILE A 124 6.37 8.89 -7.34
C ILE A 124 7.32 10.05 -7.08
N GLU A 125 8.17 10.40 -8.05
CA GLU A 125 9.08 11.56 -7.97
C GLU A 125 8.30 12.87 -7.81
N GLU A 126 7.26 13.08 -8.62
CA GLU A 126 6.40 14.27 -8.53
C GLU A 126 5.71 14.36 -7.17
N ILE A 127 5.13 13.27 -6.68
CA ILE A 127 4.44 13.25 -5.38
C ILE A 127 5.45 13.52 -4.26
N ARG A 128 6.62 12.88 -4.27
CA ARG A 128 7.68 13.09 -3.27
C ARG A 128 8.10 14.54 -3.20
N LEU A 129 8.42 15.14 -4.36
CA LEU A 129 8.80 16.55 -4.45
C LEU A 129 7.71 17.48 -3.88
N ILE A 130 6.45 17.24 -4.23
CA ILE A 130 5.32 18.03 -3.72
C ILE A 130 5.20 17.86 -2.20
N PHE A 131 5.27 16.63 -1.69
CA PHE A 131 5.10 16.35 -0.28
C PHE A 131 6.21 17.00 0.56
N ASP A 132 7.45 16.97 0.07
CA ASP A 132 8.58 17.63 0.72
C ASP A 132 8.43 19.16 0.72
N ASN A 133 8.02 19.75 -0.41
CA ASN A 133 7.85 21.20 -0.52
C ASN A 133 6.81 21.77 0.45
N TYR A 134 5.76 21.01 0.75
CA TYR A 134 4.67 21.43 1.63
C TYR A 134 4.72 20.78 3.02
N MET A 135 5.75 19.96 3.29
CA MET A 135 5.92 19.20 4.54
C MET A 135 4.67 18.40 4.90
N TYR A 136 4.07 17.71 3.92
CA TYR A 136 2.96 16.80 4.21
C TYR A 136 3.47 15.61 5.02
N GLU A 137 2.75 15.29 6.11
CA GLU A 137 2.98 14.08 6.92
C GLU A 137 2.37 12.83 6.27
N THR A 138 1.53 13.00 5.24
CA THR A 138 0.95 11.89 4.48
C THR A 138 2.07 11.06 3.83
N GLU A 139 2.03 9.75 4.06
CA GLU A 139 3.03 8.81 3.56
C GLU A 139 2.69 8.32 2.13
N ILE A 140 3.70 8.24 1.27
CA ILE A 140 3.61 7.71 -0.09
C ILE A 140 3.74 6.19 -0.01
N LEU A 141 2.62 5.50 -0.23
CA LEU A 141 2.54 4.05 -0.28
C LEU A 141 2.54 3.59 -1.74
N ALA A 142 3.72 3.34 -2.31
CA ALA A 142 3.83 2.85 -3.69
C ALA A 142 3.12 1.49 -3.84
N ALA A 143 2.06 1.47 -4.65
CA ALA A 143 1.18 0.33 -4.83
C ALA A 143 1.19 -0.17 -6.28
N SER A 144 0.53 -1.31 -6.53
CA SER A 144 0.55 -2.00 -7.83
C SER A 144 1.97 -2.33 -8.31
N VAL A 145 2.89 -2.62 -7.39
CA VAL A 145 4.26 -3.01 -7.71
C VAL A 145 4.30 -4.40 -8.37
N ARG A 146 5.04 -4.51 -9.48
CA ARG A 146 5.08 -5.72 -10.33
C ARG A 146 6.40 -6.48 -10.25
N ASN A 147 7.50 -5.79 -9.97
CA ASN A 147 8.85 -6.35 -10.04
C ASN A 147 9.74 -5.72 -8.96
N SER A 148 10.90 -6.32 -8.73
CA SER A 148 11.88 -5.84 -7.74
C SER A 148 12.44 -4.46 -8.08
N MET A 149 12.48 -4.07 -9.35
CA MET A 149 12.98 -2.75 -9.75
C MET A 149 12.05 -1.60 -9.34
N HIS A 150 10.73 -1.81 -9.27
CA HIS A 150 9.84 -0.82 -8.67
C HIS A 150 10.20 -0.60 -7.20
N ILE A 151 10.44 -1.68 -6.43
CA ILE A 151 10.81 -1.57 -5.01
C ILE A 151 12.09 -0.74 -4.87
N ILE A 152 13.15 -1.10 -5.63
CA ILE A 152 14.43 -0.41 -5.58
C ILE A 152 14.31 1.06 -5.99
N ASN A 153 13.56 1.35 -7.06
CA ASN A 153 13.45 2.72 -7.56
C ASN A 153 12.56 3.58 -6.65
N CYS A 154 11.45 3.05 -6.12
CA CYS A 154 10.67 3.74 -5.08
C CYS A 154 11.52 4.06 -3.84
N ALA A 155 12.37 3.13 -3.40
CA ALA A 155 13.29 3.36 -2.28
C ALA A 155 14.32 4.46 -2.60
N LYS A 156 14.86 4.52 -3.83
CA LYS A 156 15.77 5.59 -4.26
C LYS A 156 15.12 6.97 -4.30
N ILE A 157 13.86 7.02 -4.75
CA ILE A 157 13.09 8.27 -4.83
C ILE A 157 12.72 8.76 -3.42
N GLY A 158 12.51 7.85 -2.47
CA GLY A 158 12.09 8.17 -1.11
C GLY A 158 10.59 8.03 -0.88
N ALA A 159 9.96 7.05 -1.55
CA ALA A 159 8.62 6.61 -1.14
C ALA A 159 8.69 6.01 0.28
N ASP A 160 7.72 6.37 1.13
CA ASP A 160 7.72 6.00 2.54
C ASP A 160 7.41 4.52 2.75
N VAL A 161 6.50 3.96 1.93
CA VAL A 161 6.06 2.57 2.00
C VAL A 161 5.97 1.96 0.60
N VAL A 162 6.22 0.65 0.49
CA VAL A 162 5.92 -0.14 -0.71
C VAL A 162 4.99 -1.28 -0.33
N THR A 163 3.90 -1.46 -1.08
CA THR A 163 3.08 -2.68 -1.01
C THR A 163 3.17 -3.46 -2.32
N CYS A 164 3.42 -4.76 -2.21
CA CYS A 164 3.57 -5.64 -3.36
C CYS A 164 3.17 -7.08 -3.03
N PRO A 165 2.91 -7.93 -4.05
CA PRO A 165 2.85 -9.37 -3.85
C PRO A 165 4.17 -9.90 -3.28
N ILE A 166 4.14 -11.12 -2.72
CA ILE A 166 5.33 -11.74 -2.12
C ILE A 166 6.48 -11.95 -3.12
N GLN A 167 6.17 -12.18 -4.39
CA GLN A 167 7.17 -12.56 -5.39
C GLN A 167 8.22 -11.46 -5.67
N PRO A 168 7.86 -10.18 -5.92
CA PRO A 168 8.83 -9.08 -5.99
C PRO A 168 9.79 -8.98 -4.79
N ILE A 169 9.31 -9.27 -3.57
CA ILE A 169 10.12 -9.27 -2.34
C ILE A 169 11.11 -10.43 -2.37
N LEU A 170 10.65 -11.66 -2.59
CA LEU A 170 11.52 -12.84 -2.62
C LEU A 170 12.56 -12.76 -3.73
N SER A 171 12.24 -12.11 -4.85
CA SER A 171 13.19 -11.88 -5.94
C SER A 171 14.35 -10.96 -5.55
N LEU A 172 14.21 -10.09 -4.53
CA LEU A 172 15.32 -9.25 -4.04
C LEU A 172 16.42 -10.07 -3.34
N LEU A 173 16.10 -11.28 -2.85
CA LEU A 173 17.07 -12.17 -2.21
C LEU A 173 17.98 -12.88 -3.22
N LYS A 174 17.66 -12.82 -4.52
CA LYS A 174 18.32 -13.61 -5.55
C LYS A 174 19.35 -12.78 -6.32
N HIS A 175 20.58 -13.26 -6.35
CA HIS A 175 21.63 -12.70 -7.20
C HIS A 175 22.62 -13.79 -7.61
N PRO A 176 22.95 -13.94 -8.91
CA PRO A 176 23.78 -15.07 -9.39
C PRO A 176 25.18 -15.10 -8.77
N LEU A 177 25.74 -13.93 -8.42
CA LEU A 177 27.03 -13.87 -7.72
C LEU A 177 26.95 -14.24 -6.23
N THR A 178 25.77 -14.10 -5.61
CA THR A 178 25.55 -14.60 -4.25
C THR A 178 25.58 -16.13 -4.26
N ASP A 179 24.87 -16.73 -5.22
CA ASP A 179 24.81 -18.19 -5.36
C ASP A 179 26.19 -18.77 -5.68
N SER A 180 26.90 -18.21 -6.67
CA SER A 180 28.23 -18.69 -7.05
C SER A 180 29.28 -18.47 -5.96
N GLY A 181 29.20 -17.34 -5.24
CA GLY A 181 30.07 -17.06 -4.09
C GLY A 181 29.86 -18.05 -2.95
N LEU A 182 28.61 -18.34 -2.60
CA LEU A 182 28.27 -19.31 -1.56
C LEU A 182 28.72 -20.72 -1.94
N GLU A 183 28.52 -21.13 -3.18
CA GLU A 183 28.99 -22.44 -3.68
C GLU A 183 30.51 -22.57 -3.54
N GLN A 184 31.26 -21.52 -3.90
CA GLN A 184 32.71 -21.51 -3.77
C GLN A 184 33.16 -21.59 -2.30
N PHE A 185 32.52 -20.83 -1.40
CA PHE A 185 32.83 -20.88 0.03
C PHE A 185 32.58 -22.27 0.64
N ILE A 186 31.50 -22.94 0.24
CA ILE A 186 31.22 -24.31 0.69
C ILE A 186 32.33 -25.26 0.21
N LYS A 187 32.72 -25.18 -1.07
CA LYS A 187 33.81 -26.02 -1.63
C LYS A 187 35.14 -25.79 -0.92
N ASP A 188 35.48 -24.55 -0.61
CA ASP A 188 36.73 -24.24 0.07
C ASP A 188 36.70 -24.64 1.56
N SER A 189 35.54 -24.55 2.22
CA SER A 189 35.39 -25.00 3.62
C SER A 189 35.65 -26.50 3.81
N GLN A 190 35.33 -27.33 2.80
CA GLN A 190 35.58 -28.76 2.83
C GLN A 190 37.08 -29.10 2.82
N LYS A 191 37.94 -28.18 2.38
CA LYS A 191 39.41 -28.36 2.41
C LYS A 191 40.02 -28.04 3.78
N LEU A 192 39.23 -27.45 4.69
CA LEU A 192 39.66 -27.13 6.06
C LEU A 192 39.40 -28.28 7.05
N GLN A 193 38.71 -29.35 6.62
CA GLN A 193 38.47 -30.59 7.36
C GLN A 193 39.47 -31.67 6.94
#